data_AF-A0A3E2JA37-F1
#
_entry.id   AF-A0A3E2JA37-F1
#
_cell.length_a   1.000
_cell.length_b   1.000
_cell.length_c   1.000
_cell.angle_alpha   90.00
_cell.angle_beta   90.00
_cell.angle_gamma   90.00
#
_symmetry.space_group_name_H-M   'P 1'
#
loop_
_entity.id
_entity.type
_entity.pdbx_description
1 polymer ?
#
loop_
_entity_poly.entity_id
_entity_poly.type
_entity_poly.pdbx_seq_one_letter_code
_entity_poly.pdbx_strand_id
1 'polypeptide(L)'
;MPVYKMSLFCVAFNITFSIMSFLTNNFDVIFLRILSIGIFFLPQMVTFCGVLLGIGAIVLKENFIKSIISIALNIAYIFAYYYVLENY
;
A
#
# COMPACT_ATOMS: atom_id res chain seq x y z
N MET A 1 10.34 4.38 17.12
CA MET A 1 10.16 5.04 15.80
C MET A 1 8.70 5.46 15.72
N PRO A 2 8.36 6.70 15.31
CA PRO A 2 6.98 7.15 15.37
C PRO A 2 6.10 6.36 14.38
N VAL A 3 4.93 5.96 14.84
CA VAL A 3 4.04 5.01 14.17
C VAL A 3 3.52 5.57 12.85
N TYR A 4 3.34 6.90 12.74
CA TYR A 4 2.99 7.54 11.46
C TYR A 4 4.04 7.31 10.36
N LYS A 5 5.32 7.16 10.69
CA LYS A 5 6.37 6.87 9.69
C LYS A 5 6.21 5.45 9.16
N MET A 6 5.83 4.52 10.03
CA MET A 6 5.61 3.12 9.66
C MET A 6 4.37 2.99 8.74
N SER A 7 3.31 3.75 9.01
CA SER A 7 2.16 3.85 8.10
C SER A 7 2.52 4.44 6.72
N LEU A 8 3.42 5.44 6.67
CA LEU A 8 3.94 5.97 5.40
C LEU A 8 4.82 4.95 4.64
N PHE A 9 5.58 4.11 5.36
CA PHE A 9 6.31 3.00 4.76
C PHE A 9 5.37 1.98 4.10
N CYS A 10 4.18 1.73 4.66
CA CYS A 10 3.17 0.89 4.01
C CYS A 10 2.73 1.45 2.65
N VAL A 11 2.52 2.77 2.56
CA VAL A 11 2.21 3.44 1.28
C VAL A 11 3.36 3.32 0.29
N ALA A 12 4.58 3.62 0.74
CA ALA A 12 5.77 3.55 -0.12
C ALA A 12 6.02 2.13 -0.64
N PHE A 13 5.85 1.12 0.21
CA PHE A 13 5.94 -0.30 -0.15
C PHE A 13 4.91 -0.66 -1.21
N ASN A 14 3.65 -0.26 -1.02
CA ASN A 14 2.58 -0.52 -1.97
C ASN A 14 2.81 0.12 -3.33
N ILE A 15 3.30 1.37 -3.37
CA ILE A 15 3.65 2.06 -4.63
C ILE A 15 4.83 1.37 -5.33
N THR A 16 5.89 1.04 -4.60
CA THR A 16 7.06 0.35 -5.18
C THR A 16 6.69 -1.04 -5.70
N PHE A 17 5.82 -1.75 -4.98
CA PHE A 17 5.31 -3.05 -5.41
C PHE A 17 4.48 -2.95 -6.69
N SER A 18 3.62 -1.93 -6.82
CA SER A 18 2.86 -1.66 -8.06
C SER A 18 3.78 -1.34 -9.25
N ILE A 19 4.82 -0.53 -9.06
CA ILE A 19 5.79 -0.20 -10.11
C ILE A 19 6.55 -1.44 -10.56
N MET A 20 7.01 -2.26 -9.59
CA MET A 20 7.67 -3.53 -9.87
C MET A 20 6.76 -4.49 -10.63
N SER A 21 5.50 -4.59 -10.23
CA SER A 21 4.48 -5.39 -10.94
C SER A 21 4.26 -4.92 -12.37
N PHE A 22 4.21 -3.61 -12.61
CA PHE A 22 4.05 -3.05 -13.96
C PHE A 22 5.26 -3.35 -14.85
N LEU A 23 6.47 -3.15 -14.33
CA LEU A 23 7.71 -3.47 -15.06
C LEU A 23 7.76 -4.96 -15.40
N THR A 24 7.47 -5.83 -14.45
CA THR A 24 7.58 -7.28 -14.65
C THR A 24 6.54 -7.87 -15.60
N ASN A 25 5.34 -7.28 -15.68
CA ASN A 25 4.33 -7.71 -16.66
C ASN A 25 4.78 -7.47 -18.13
N ASN A 26 5.75 -6.57 -18.34
CA ASN A 26 6.30 -6.26 -19.67
C ASN A 26 7.51 -7.14 -20.05
N PHE A 27 8.08 -7.92 -19.12
CA PHE A 27 9.32 -8.70 -19.36
C PHE A 27 9.13 -10.22 -19.40
N ASP A 28 7.89 -10.73 -19.39
CA ASP A 28 7.53 -12.11 -19.75
C ASP A 28 8.30 -13.24 -19.02
N VAL A 29 8.61 -13.05 -17.73
CA VAL A 29 9.32 -14.06 -16.94
C VAL A 29 8.33 -14.91 -16.14
N ILE A 30 8.25 -16.21 -16.46
CA ILE A 30 7.34 -17.22 -15.88
C ILE A 30 7.42 -17.30 -14.33
N PHE A 31 8.57 -16.99 -13.73
CA PHE A 31 8.77 -16.96 -12.27
C PHE A 31 7.88 -15.92 -11.55
N LEU A 32 7.31 -14.95 -12.28
CA LEU A 32 6.47 -13.87 -11.75
C LEU A 32 4.97 -14.18 -11.72
N ARG A 33 4.50 -15.27 -12.35
CA ARG A 33 3.07 -15.67 -12.27
C ARG A 33 2.65 -16.21 -10.90
N ILE A 34 3.57 -16.69 -10.07
CA ILE A 34 3.27 -17.02 -8.66
C ILE A 34 3.26 -15.73 -7.81
N LEU A 35 4.06 -14.74 -8.20
CA LEU A 35 4.07 -13.40 -7.60
C LEU A 35 2.76 -12.64 -7.88
N SER A 36 2.06 -12.94 -8.98
CA SER A 36 0.77 -12.31 -9.33
C SER A 36 -0.37 -12.61 -8.35
N ILE A 37 -0.38 -13.79 -7.72
CA ILE A 37 -1.32 -14.09 -6.63
C ILE A 37 -0.99 -13.23 -5.40
N GLY A 38 0.31 -13.04 -5.12
CA GLY A 38 0.79 -12.10 -4.10
C GLY A 38 0.42 -10.64 -4.42
N ILE A 39 0.39 -10.25 -5.69
CA ILE A 39 -0.01 -8.91 -6.14
C ILE A 39 -1.47 -8.59 -5.83
N PHE A 40 -2.34 -9.60 -5.73
CA PHE A 40 -3.74 -9.38 -5.34
C PHE A 40 -3.89 -9.17 -3.82
N PHE A 41 -3.28 -10.03 -3.00
CA PHE A 41 -3.52 -10.06 -1.56
C PHE A 41 -2.56 -9.18 -0.73
N LEU A 42 -1.29 -9.09 -1.12
CA LEU A 42 -0.24 -8.43 -0.34
C LEU A 42 -0.47 -6.90 -0.22
N PRO A 43 -0.81 -6.16 -1.29
CA PRO A 43 -1.03 -4.71 -1.20
C PRO A 43 -2.25 -4.35 -0.35
N GLN A 44 -3.29 -5.20 -0.38
CA GLN A 44 -4.50 -5.04 0.41
C GLN A 44 -4.24 -5.27 1.91
N MET A 45 -3.43 -6.27 2.26
CA MET A 45 -3.02 -6.47 3.65
C MET A 45 -2.10 -5.35 4.16
N VAL A 46 -1.18 -4.88 3.33
CA VAL A 46 -0.24 -3.81 3.71
C VAL A 46 -0.96 -2.45 3.83
N THR A 47 -1.93 -2.16 2.97
CA THR A 47 -2.78 -0.96 3.14
C THR A 47 -3.65 -1.03 4.39
N PHE A 48 -4.27 -2.17 4.68
CA PHE A 48 -5.03 -2.37 5.91
C PHE A 48 -4.16 -2.16 7.16
N CYS A 49 -2.95 -2.74 7.16
CA CYS A 49 -1.96 -2.53 8.23
C CYS A 49 -1.54 -1.05 8.30
N GLY A 50 -1.33 -0.38 7.17
CA GLY A 50 -1.02 1.04 7.08
C GLY A 50 -2.11 1.94 7.68
N VAL A 51 -3.38 1.63 7.45
CA VAL A 51 -4.54 2.33 8.06
C VAL A 51 -4.58 2.08 9.57
N LEU A 52 -4.44 0.83 10.02
CA LEU A 52 -4.40 0.50 11.45
C LEU A 52 -3.26 1.19 12.19
N LEU A 53 -2.07 1.26 11.58
CA LEU A 53 -0.93 2.00 12.12
C LEU A 53 -1.21 3.51 12.16
N GLY A 54 -1.85 4.05 11.13
CA GLY A 54 -2.28 5.45 11.11
C GLY A 54 -3.29 5.77 12.21
N ILE A 55 -4.24 4.87 12.49
CA ILE A 55 -5.18 5.00 13.61
C ILE A 55 -4.45 4.85 14.95
N GLY A 56 -3.54 3.88 15.06
CA GLY A 56 -2.70 3.66 16.23
C GLY A 56 -1.85 4.89 16.59
N ALA A 57 -1.33 5.60 15.59
CA ALA A 57 -0.61 6.86 15.78
C ALA A 57 -1.50 7.99 16.34
N ILE A 58 -2.80 8.02 16.00
CA ILE A 58 -3.78 8.94 16.60
C ILE A 58 -4.01 8.57 18.07
N VAL A 59 -4.17 7.27 18.38
CA VAL A 59 -4.36 6.77 19.75
C VAL A 59 -3.16 7.08 20.63
N LEU A 60 -1.94 6.98 20.07
CA LEU A 60 -0.68 7.32 20.73
C LEU A 60 -0.43 8.85 20.87
N LYS A 61 -1.39 9.68 20.46
CA LYS A 61 -1.28 11.16 20.47
C LYS A 61 -0.06 11.67 19.69
N GLU A 62 0.35 10.96 18.63
CA GLU A 62 1.33 11.48 17.69
C GLU A 62 0.72 12.61 16.86
N ASN A 63 1.53 13.20 15.98
CA ASN A 63 1.14 14.40 15.23
C ASN A 63 -0.08 14.13 14.33
N PHE A 64 -1.25 14.63 14.75
CA PHE A 64 -2.56 14.29 14.21
C PHE A 64 -2.67 14.47 12.69
N ILE A 65 -2.15 15.59 12.18
CA ILE A 65 -2.15 15.91 10.74
C ILE A 65 -1.41 14.85 9.94
N LYS A 66 -0.24 14.40 10.42
CA LYS A 66 0.57 13.39 9.73
C LYS A 66 -0.11 12.02 9.73
N SER A 67 -0.82 11.71 10.82
CA SER A 67 -1.60 10.48 10.94
C SER A 67 -2.73 10.43 9.92
N ILE A 68 -3.53 11.49 9.84
CA ILE A 68 -4.65 11.58 8.87
C ILE A 68 -4.14 11.47 7.45
N ILE A 69 -3.05 12.16 7.11
CA ILE A 69 -2.43 12.07 5.78
C ILE A 69 -2.03 10.62 5.46
N SER A 70 -1.43 9.91 6.43
CA SER A 70 -1.01 8.52 6.22
C SER A 70 -2.21 7.57 6.01
N ILE A 71 -3.31 7.79 6.72
CA ILE A 71 -4.56 7.02 6.56
C ILE A 71 -5.16 7.32 5.18
N ALA A 72 -5.30 8.60 4.83
CA ALA A 72 -5.87 9.03 3.56
C ALA A 72 -5.09 8.48 2.36
N LEU A 73 -3.76 8.46 2.43
CA LEU A 73 -2.90 7.89 1.39
C LEU A 73 -3.07 6.38 1.24
N ASN A 74 -3.17 5.62 2.35
CA ASN A 74 -3.41 4.18 2.28
C ASN A 74 -4.80 3.87 1.70
N ILE A 75 -5.83 4.66 2.04
CA ILE A 75 -7.17 4.52 1.47
C ILE A 75 -7.19 4.90 -0.03
N ALA A 76 -6.57 6.02 -0.39
CA ALA A 76 -6.48 6.48 -1.78
C ALA A 76 -5.78 5.46 -2.69
N TYR A 77 -4.76 4.77 -2.16
CA TYR A 77 -4.10 3.69 -2.89
C TYR A 77 -5.07 2.53 -3.20
N ILE A 78 -5.94 2.15 -2.27
CA ILE A 78 -6.95 1.10 -2.52
C ILE A 78 -7.88 1.51 -3.66
N PHE A 79 -8.40 2.74 -3.65
CA PHE A 79 -9.26 3.24 -4.72
C PHE A 79 -8.55 3.27 -6.08
N ALA A 80 -7.31 3.77 -6.11
CA ALA A 80 -6.51 3.79 -7.34
C ALA A 80 -6.21 2.38 -7.86
N TYR A 81 -5.90 1.43 -6.96
CA TYR A 81 -5.64 0.04 -7.31
C TYR A 81 -6.87 -0.63 -7.94
N TYR A 82 -8.05 -0.49 -7.32
CA TYR A 82 -9.29 -1.04 -7.88
C TYR A 82 -9.66 -0.40 -9.21
N TYR A 83 -9.52 0.91 -9.34
CA TYR A 83 -9.80 1.62 -10.59
C TYR A 83 -8.90 1.13 -11.74
N VAL A 84 -7.61 0.91 -11.47
CA VAL A 84 -6.70 0.35 -12.48
C VAL A 84 -7.07 -1.08 -12.84
N LEU A 85 -7.46 -1.89 -11.86
CA LEU A 85 -7.83 -3.29 -12.07
C LEU A 85 -9.15 -3.47 -12.83
N GLU A 86 -10.10 -2.55 -12.67
CA GLU A 86 -11.37 -2.55 -13.38
C GLU A 86 -11.25 -2.10 -14.85
N ASN A 87 -10.19 -1.33 -15.17
CA ASN A 87 -9.93 -0.81 -16.52
C ASN A 87 -8.89 -1.63 -17.32
N TYR A 88 -8.35 -2.71 -16.75
CA TYR A 88 -7.42 -3.65 -17.40
C TYR A 88 -8.11 -4.99 -17.64
#